data_AF-A0A960SS67-F1
#
_entry.id   AF-A0A960SS67-F1
#
_cell.length_a   1.000
_cell.length_b   1.000
_cell.length_c   1.000
_cell.angle_alpha   90.00
_cell.angle_beta   90.00
_cell.angle_gamma   90.00
#
_symmetry.space_group_name_H-M   'P 1'
#
loop_
_entity.id
_entity.type
_entity.pdbx_description
1 polymer ?
#
loop_
_entity_poly.entity_id
_entity_poly.type
_entity_poly.pdbx_seq_one_letter_code
_entity_poly.pdbx_strand_id
1 'polypeptide(L)'
;GEEVATLEYLELENISPAAVDLFVAGNPPLGWRLAGGVEFDFGGVTLPAGGRLLVVPDFPDAGAWGVFLGQYGLGEGGVGRMVGPFRGRLADEGERLRLLKPLPGDDWPADPMAVTYAAVDEVVYAPRSPWPAAADGGGFSLQRRVSSSYGCEPLNWFAGAPTPLGSAGAMNGDVDDDGLPDEWEWAHELDPWSGTGVDGPDGDPDGDGWSNREEYEADSDPRRMTVRFSRVWTVGDRVYLAFRGVAGRHYRVEVASGLGSGAPGWQTLTNVAGPAESREVSFWTVAPPAGQAAFYRLLMF
;
A
#
# COMPACT_ATOMS: atom_id res chain seq x y z
N GLY A 1 15.56 5.18 -4.65
CA GLY A 1 16.75 5.40 -3.79
C GLY A 1 16.99 4.12 -3.01
N GLU A 2 18.18 3.93 -2.42
CA GLU A 2 18.56 2.69 -1.69
C GLU A 2 17.51 2.18 -0.68
N GLU A 3 16.68 3.08 -0.14
CA GLU A 3 15.59 2.80 0.79
C GLU A 3 14.44 1.94 0.20
N VAL A 4 14.19 2.00 -1.11
CA VAL A 4 13.14 1.20 -1.78
C VAL A 4 13.61 -0.24 -2.01
N ALA A 5 14.91 -0.45 -2.25
CA ALA A 5 15.46 -1.77 -2.52
C ALA A 5 15.39 -2.70 -1.29
N THR A 6 15.37 -2.15 -0.07
CA THR A 6 15.23 -2.92 1.17
C THR A 6 13.80 -3.36 1.47
N LEU A 7 12.81 -2.89 0.70
CA LEU A 7 11.41 -3.30 0.82
C LEU A 7 11.00 -4.33 -0.25
N GLU A 8 11.87 -4.60 -1.22
CA GLU A 8 11.62 -5.61 -2.24
C GLU A 8 11.56 -7.02 -1.65
N TYR A 9 10.70 -7.88 -2.19
CA TYR A 9 10.71 -9.31 -1.90
C TYR A 9 10.13 -10.12 -3.06
N LEU A 10 10.52 -11.39 -3.16
CA LEU A 10 9.90 -12.37 -4.04
C LEU A 10 9.22 -13.44 -3.20
N GLU A 11 7.96 -13.74 -3.49
CA GLU A 11 7.25 -14.83 -2.84
C GLU A 11 7.15 -16.07 -3.72
N LEU A 12 7.44 -17.23 -3.13
CA LEU A 12 7.19 -18.54 -3.72
C LEU A 12 6.06 -19.25 -2.97
N GLU A 13 5.09 -19.78 -3.71
CA GLU A 13 4.01 -20.63 -3.18
C GLU A 13 4.14 -22.05 -3.73
N ASN A 14 4.09 -23.04 -2.85
CA ASN A 14 3.95 -24.44 -3.23
C ASN A 14 2.47 -24.76 -3.46
N ILE A 15 2.03 -24.69 -4.71
CA ILE A 15 0.65 -25.01 -5.11
C ILE A 15 0.32 -26.52 -5.09
N SER A 16 1.28 -27.38 -4.73
CA SER A 16 1.08 -28.83 -4.73
C SER A 16 0.57 -29.34 -3.36
N PRO A 17 -0.11 -30.50 -3.32
CA PRO A 17 -0.61 -31.09 -2.08
C PRO A 17 0.49 -31.79 -1.25
N ALA A 18 1.75 -31.71 -1.68
CA ALA A 18 2.88 -32.35 -1.01
C ALA A 18 4.00 -31.33 -0.76
N ALA A 19 4.90 -31.62 0.18
CA ALA A 19 6.09 -30.82 0.35
C ALA A 19 6.98 -30.91 -0.91
N VAL A 20 7.63 -29.80 -1.25
CA VAL A 20 8.56 -29.70 -2.38
C VAL A 20 9.93 -29.33 -1.84
N ASP A 21 10.91 -30.21 -2.08
CA ASP A 21 12.31 -29.91 -1.85
C ASP A 21 12.82 -29.00 -2.99
N LEU A 22 13.23 -27.80 -2.64
CA LEU A 22 13.89 -26.84 -3.55
C LEU A 22 15.37 -27.20 -3.75
N PHE A 23 15.67 -28.50 -3.74
CA PHE A 23 16.97 -29.08 -4.02
C PHE A 23 16.79 -30.53 -4.49
N VAL A 24 17.83 -31.08 -5.11
CA VAL A 24 17.98 -32.51 -5.36
C VAL A 24 18.96 -33.05 -4.31
N ALA A 25 18.57 -34.09 -3.60
CA ALA A 25 19.37 -34.69 -2.54
C ALA A 25 20.69 -35.27 -3.09
N GLY A 26 21.77 -35.02 -2.36
CA GLY A 26 23.08 -35.65 -2.54
C GLY A 26 24.14 -34.93 -1.71
N ASN A 27 25.41 -35.17 -2.02
CA ASN A 27 26.52 -34.64 -1.25
C ASN A 27 27.59 -33.98 -2.17
N PRO A 28 27.55 -32.66 -2.36
CA PRO A 28 26.61 -31.70 -1.77
C PRO A 28 25.21 -31.76 -2.42
N PRO A 29 24.14 -31.28 -1.74
CA PRO A 29 22.83 -31.14 -2.34
C PRO A 29 22.86 -30.11 -3.47
N LEU A 30 22.03 -30.31 -4.49
CA LEU A 30 21.98 -29.46 -5.67
C LEU A 30 20.71 -28.61 -5.66
N GLY A 31 20.87 -27.32 -5.45
CA GLY A 31 19.78 -26.37 -5.28
C GLY A 31 18.99 -26.02 -6.54
N TRP A 32 17.73 -25.65 -6.35
CA TRP A 32 16.98 -24.83 -7.29
C TRP A 32 17.61 -23.43 -7.38
N ARG A 33 17.24 -22.67 -8.41
CA ARG A 33 17.75 -21.31 -8.62
C ARG A 33 16.65 -20.33 -8.99
N LEU A 34 16.73 -19.12 -8.43
CA LEU A 34 16.16 -17.94 -9.08
C LEU A 34 17.19 -17.38 -10.06
N ALA A 35 16.73 -16.97 -11.23
CA ALA A 35 17.57 -16.32 -12.25
C ALA A 35 16.76 -15.28 -13.03
N GLY A 36 17.41 -14.18 -13.43
CA GLY A 36 16.68 -13.04 -13.99
C GLY A 36 17.29 -11.73 -13.54
N GLY A 37 16.47 -10.73 -13.21
CA GLY A 37 16.96 -9.55 -12.50
C GLY A 37 17.25 -9.81 -11.02
N VAL A 38 16.74 -10.90 -10.43
CA VAL A 38 17.29 -11.46 -9.18
C VAL A 38 17.85 -12.88 -9.34
N GLU A 39 18.89 -13.17 -8.58
CA GLU A 39 19.56 -14.47 -8.52
C GLU A 39 19.64 -14.99 -7.09
N PHE A 40 19.28 -16.26 -6.89
CA PHE A 40 19.40 -16.93 -5.60
C PHE A 40 19.57 -18.44 -5.79
N ASP A 41 20.44 -19.07 -5.00
CA ASP A 41 20.66 -20.51 -5.00
C ASP A 41 20.05 -21.14 -3.74
N PHE A 42 19.04 -22.00 -3.89
CA PHE A 42 18.39 -22.66 -2.75
C PHE A 42 19.25 -23.81 -2.25
N GLY A 43 19.85 -23.70 -1.06
CA GLY A 43 20.76 -24.76 -0.56
C GLY A 43 20.06 -26.07 -0.14
N GLY A 44 18.98 -25.97 0.64
CA GLY A 44 18.35 -27.12 1.30
C GLY A 44 16.97 -26.80 1.87
N VAL A 45 16.18 -26.01 1.14
CA VAL A 45 14.87 -25.55 1.59
C VAL A 45 13.81 -26.57 1.17
N THR A 46 12.95 -26.96 2.12
CA THR A 46 11.74 -27.74 1.84
C THR A 46 10.53 -26.86 2.08
N LEU A 47 9.71 -26.67 1.04
CA LEU A 47 8.48 -25.88 1.12
C LEU A 47 7.29 -26.81 1.38
N PRO A 48 6.57 -26.70 2.51
CA PRO A 48 5.41 -27.54 2.81
C PRO A 48 4.31 -27.44 1.73
N ALA A 49 3.39 -28.41 1.70
CA ALA A 49 2.20 -28.34 0.85
C ALA A 49 1.40 -27.05 1.13
N GLY A 50 1.07 -26.26 0.11
CA GLY A 50 0.44 -24.95 0.26
C GLY A 50 1.31 -23.89 0.96
N GLY A 51 2.59 -24.20 1.24
CA GLY A 51 3.49 -23.33 1.97
C GLY A 51 3.97 -22.16 1.12
N ARG A 52 4.27 -21.04 1.79
CA ARG A 52 4.85 -19.82 1.19
C ARG A 52 6.22 -19.52 1.77
N LEU A 53 7.09 -18.95 0.96
CA LEU A 53 8.46 -18.57 1.30
C LEU A 53 8.79 -17.22 0.69
N LEU A 54 9.38 -16.31 1.47
CA LEU A 54 9.93 -15.07 0.94
C LEU A 54 11.41 -15.24 0.62
N VAL A 55 11.83 -14.70 -0.52
CA VAL A 55 13.23 -14.46 -0.86
C VAL A 55 13.46 -12.96 -0.77
N VAL A 56 14.33 -12.54 0.13
CA VAL A 56 14.51 -11.13 0.53
C VAL A 56 15.89 -10.59 0.09
N PRO A 57 16.06 -9.26 -0.04
CA PRO A 57 17.33 -8.62 -0.41
C PRO A 57 18.36 -8.71 0.70
N ASP A 58 19.55 -8.16 0.44
CA ASP A 58 20.54 -7.91 1.48
C ASP A 58 20.15 -6.65 2.27
N PHE A 59 20.15 -6.76 3.59
CA PHE A 59 19.81 -5.64 4.48
C PHE A 59 21.11 -5.00 4.99
N PRO A 60 21.31 -3.69 4.83
CA PRO A 60 22.57 -3.04 5.20
C PRO A 60 22.83 -3.06 6.71
N ASP A 61 21.77 -3.07 7.53
CA ASP A 61 21.84 -3.17 8.98
C ASP A 61 20.54 -3.71 9.61
N ALA A 62 20.56 -3.89 10.93
CA ALA A 62 19.42 -4.36 11.71
C ALA A 62 18.24 -3.38 11.74
N GLY A 63 18.48 -2.09 11.48
CA GLY A 63 17.44 -1.07 11.37
C GLY A 63 16.63 -1.26 10.10
N ALA A 64 17.30 -1.40 8.94
CA ALA A 64 16.65 -1.70 7.67
C ALA A 64 15.86 -3.02 7.71
N TRP A 65 16.42 -4.05 8.36
CA TRP A 65 15.70 -5.29 8.63
C TRP A 65 14.43 -5.06 9.47
N GLY A 66 14.54 -4.27 10.55
CA GLY A 66 13.40 -3.93 11.41
C GLY A 66 12.31 -3.16 10.67
N VAL A 67 12.69 -2.24 9.76
CA VAL A 67 11.75 -1.51 8.89
C VAL A 67 11.00 -2.47 7.98
N PHE A 68 11.69 -3.40 7.31
CA PHE A 68 11.04 -4.41 6.46
C PHE A 68 10.05 -5.28 7.23
N LEU A 69 10.44 -5.74 8.43
CA LEU A 69 9.53 -6.53 9.26
C LEU A 69 8.32 -5.73 9.73
N GLY A 70 8.52 -4.47 10.14
CA GLY A 70 7.45 -3.57 10.58
C GLY A 70 6.48 -3.27 9.45
N GLN A 71 7.00 -2.87 8.28
CA GLN A 71 6.23 -2.51 7.07
C GLN A 71 5.25 -3.60 6.61
N TYR A 72 5.58 -4.86 6.92
CA TYR A 72 4.84 -6.03 6.45
C TYR A 72 4.26 -6.88 7.58
N GLY A 73 4.30 -6.40 8.84
CA GLY A 73 3.78 -7.13 10.00
C GLY A 73 4.44 -8.50 10.24
N LEU A 74 5.70 -8.69 9.86
CA LEU A 74 6.37 -9.98 9.84
C LEU A 74 7.00 -10.32 11.22
N GLY A 75 6.25 -11.03 12.06
CA GLY A 75 6.74 -11.58 13.33
C GLY A 75 7.67 -12.80 13.18
N GLU A 76 8.01 -13.48 14.29
CA GLU A 76 8.96 -14.62 14.30
C GLU A 76 8.57 -15.76 13.34
N GLY A 77 7.28 -16.07 13.22
CA GLY A 77 6.77 -17.08 12.28
C GLY A 77 6.87 -16.64 10.80
N GLY A 78 6.94 -15.34 10.54
CA GLY A 78 7.27 -14.79 9.23
C GLY A 78 8.76 -14.97 8.94
N VAL A 79 9.63 -14.59 9.88
CA VAL A 79 11.10 -14.69 9.75
C VAL A 79 11.55 -16.13 9.46
N GLY A 80 10.93 -17.12 10.10
CA GLY A 80 11.23 -18.54 9.84
C GLY A 80 10.88 -19.03 8.43
N ARG A 81 10.19 -18.21 7.61
CA ARG A 81 9.79 -18.49 6.23
C ARG A 81 10.46 -17.52 5.24
N MET A 82 11.62 -16.97 5.61
CA MET A 82 12.41 -16.10 4.75
C MET A 82 13.76 -16.74 4.44
N VAL A 83 14.24 -16.54 3.21
CA VAL A 83 15.59 -16.88 2.78
C VAL A 83 16.20 -15.71 2.01
N GLY A 84 17.53 -15.64 1.97
CA GLY A 84 18.23 -14.55 1.30
C GLY A 84 19.71 -14.50 1.71
N PRO A 85 20.42 -13.45 1.30
CA PRO A 85 19.94 -12.42 0.37
C PRO A 85 19.93 -12.93 -1.08
N PHE A 86 18.93 -12.53 -1.86
CA PHE A 86 19.08 -12.61 -3.32
C PHE A 86 20.06 -11.55 -3.82
N ARG A 87 20.70 -11.82 -4.96
CA ARG A 87 21.55 -10.86 -5.67
C ARG A 87 20.74 -10.18 -6.76
N GLY A 88 21.07 -8.94 -7.10
CA GLY A 88 20.32 -8.14 -8.07
C GLY A 88 19.26 -7.28 -7.39
N ARG A 89 18.26 -6.85 -8.17
CA ARG A 89 17.13 -6.04 -7.69
C ARG A 89 15.91 -6.30 -8.56
N LEU A 90 14.72 -6.04 -8.01
CA LEU A 90 13.50 -6.03 -8.80
C LEU A 90 13.41 -4.70 -9.57
N ALA A 91 13.33 -4.76 -10.89
CA ALA A 91 13.36 -3.58 -11.75
C ALA A 91 11.96 -3.01 -11.99
N ASP A 92 11.72 -1.77 -11.57
CA ASP A 92 10.47 -1.02 -11.82
C ASP A 92 10.09 -0.98 -13.33
N GLU A 93 11.10 -0.93 -14.21
CA GLU A 93 10.92 -0.89 -15.67
C GLU A 93 10.48 -2.23 -16.30
N GLY A 94 10.38 -3.28 -15.50
CA GLY A 94 10.06 -4.63 -15.94
C GLY A 94 11.29 -5.49 -16.25
N GLU A 95 11.14 -6.79 -16.11
CA GLU A 95 12.22 -7.76 -16.27
C GLU A 95 11.67 -9.19 -16.41
N ARG A 96 12.58 -10.17 -16.48
CA ARG A 96 12.27 -11.59 -16.44
C ARG A 96 12.79 -12.21 -15.16
N LEU A 97 11.95 -12.99 -14.50
CA LEU A 97 12.30 -13.84 -13.36
C LEU A 97 11.97 -15.30 -13.68
N ARG A 98 12.85 -16.22 -13.29
CA ARG A 98 12.68 -17.66 -13.50
C ARG A 98 13.00 -18.44 -12.25
N LEU A 99 12.15 -19.40 -11.94
CA LEU A 99 12.42 -20.45 -10.96
C LEU A 99 12.90 -21.70 -11.71
N LEU A 100 14.13 -22.12 -11.44
CA LEU A 100 14.82 -23.17 -12.17
C LEU A 100 15.08 -24.37 -11.26
N LYS A 101 14.63 -25.54 -11.70
CA LYS A 101 14.94 -26.83 -11.06
C LYS A 101 16.17 -27.46 -11.72
N PRO A 102 17.15 -27.96 -10.93
CA PRO A 102 18.27 -28.69 -11.48
C PRO A 102 17.83 -30.07 -11.99
N LEU A 103 18.43 -30.45 -13.10
CA LEU A 103 18.37 -31.76 -13.73
C LEU A 103 19.81 -32.29 -13.77
N PRO A 104 20.25 -33.02 -12.72
CA PRO A 104 21.58 -33.63 -12.74
C PRO A 104 21.66 -34.67 -13.85
N GLY A 105 22.70 -34.58 -14.68
CA GLY A 105 23.04 -35.62 -15.65
C GLY A 105 23.67 -36.84 -15.00
N ASP A 106 23.90 -37.88 -15.80
CA ASP A 106 24.37 -39.20 -15.32
C ASP A 106 25.74 -39.13 -14.60
N ASP A 107 26.58 -38.16 -14.94
CA ASP A 107 27.92 -37.99 -14.37
C ASP A 107 27.96 -37.11 -13.11
N TRP A 108 26.82 -36.64 -12.60
CA TRP A 108 26.77 -35.88 -11.35
C TRP A 108 26.92 -36.80 -10.12
N PRO A 109 27.65 -36.41 -9.05
CA PRO A 109 28.35 -35.13 -8.83
C PRO A 109 29.80 -35.09 -9.31
N ALA A 110 30.28 -36.13 -10.01
CA ALA A 110 31.67 -36.21 -10.47
C ALA A 110 32.00 -35.15 -11.53
N ASP A 111 31.02 -34.75 -12.36
CA ASP A 111 31.08 -33.60 -13.25
C ASP A 111 29.99 -32.56 -12.92
N PRO A 112 30.33 -31.46 -12.22
CA PRO A 112 29.40 -30.37 -11.94
C PRO A 112 28.84 -29.68 -13.20
N MET A 113 29.51 -29.78 -14.35
CA MET A 113 29.02 -29.23 -15.62
C MET A 113 27.93 -30.10 -16.25
N ALA A 114 27.70 -31.31 -15.74
CA ALA A 114 26.62 -32.20 -16.18
C ALA A 114 25.24 -31.78 -15.65
N VAL A 115 25.10 -30.64 -14.98
CA VAL A 115 23.81 -30.14 -14.49
C VAL A 115 23.14 -29.24 -15.53
N THR A 116 21.97 -29.64 -16.00
CA THR A 116 21.07 -28.77 -16.75
C THR A 116 20.02 -28.17 -15.82
N TYR A 117 19.43 -27.04 -16.17
CA TYR A 117 18.34 -26.43 -15.42
C TYR A 117 17.08 -26.31 -16.29
N ALA A 118 15.93 -26.69 -15.73
CA ALA A 118 14.63 -26.51 -16.37
C ALA A 118 13.83 -25.44 -15.64
N ALA A 119 13.20 -24.53 -16.38
CA ALA A 119 12.26 -23.57 -15.82
C ALA A 119 11.01 -24.29 -15.33
N VAL A 120 10.74 -24.15 -14.04
CA VAL A 120 9.50 -24.61 -13.40
C VAL A 120 8.44 -23.52 -13.51
N ASP A 121 8.85 -22.27 -13.37
CA ASP A 121 7.98 -21.12 -13.57
C ASP A 121 8.79 -19.92 -14.08
N GLU A 122 8.12 -19.02 -14.79
CA GLU A 122 8.68 -17.80 -15.36
C GLU A 122 7.64 -16.69 -15.29
N VAL A 123 8.10 -15.46 -15.00
CA VAL A 123 7.31 -14.24 -15.15
C VAL A 123 8.15 -13.21 -15.91
N VAL A 124 7.51 -12.50 -16.84
CA VAL A 124 8.12 -11.40 -17.60
C VAL A 124 7.23 -10.17 -17.45
N TYR A 125 7.38 -9.45 -16.35
CA TYR A 125 6.52 -8.33 -15.99
C TYR A 125 6.98 -7.01 -16.63
N ALA A 126 6.06 -6.04 -16.74
CA ALA A 126 6.34 -4.72 -17.30
C ALA A 126 5.43 -3.65 -16.65
N PRO A 127 5.84 -2.38 -16.58
CA PRO A 127 5.04 -1.28 -15.99
C PRO A 127 3.94 -0.76 -16.94
N ARG A 128 3.49 -1.60 -17.89
CA ARG A 128 2.54 -1.18 -18.92
C ARG A 128 1.65 -2.32 -19.38
N SER A 129 0.49 -1.94 -19.90
CA SER A 129 -0.46 -2.87 -20.52
C SER A 129 0.24 -3.85 -21.48
N PRO A 130 -0.07 -5.17 -21.42
CA PRO A 130 -1.19 -5.79 -20.70
C PRO A 130 -0.98 -6.01 -19.19
N TRP A 131 0.20 -5.71 -18.64
CA TRP A 131 0.47 -5.82 -17.20
C TRP A 131 -0.14 -4.65 -16.41
N PRO A 132 -0.49 -4.86 -15.12
CA PRO A 132 -0.91 -3.77 -14.24
C PRO A 132 0.22 -2.74 -14.06
N ALA A 133 -0.03 -1.49 -14.43
CA ALA A 133 0.96 -0.41 -14.32
C ALA A 133 1.18 0.08 -12.88
N ALA A 134 0.23 -0.19 -11.96
CA ALA A 134 0.23 0.38 -10.61
C ALA A 134 1.32 -0.17 -9.67
N ALA A 135 2.04 -1.24 -10.05
CA ALA A 135 3.20 -1.72 -9.29
C ALA A 135 4.49 -0.89 -9.54
N ASP A 136 4.45 0.11 -10.44
CA ASP A 136 5.57 1.00 -10.75
C ASP A 136 5.68 2.11 -9.68
N GLY A 137 6.42 1.83 -8.60
CA GLY A 137 6.83 2.83 -7.61
C GLY A 137 5.76 3.29 -6.60
N GLY A 138 4.55 2.74 -6.65
CA GLY A 138 3.46 3.06 -5.72
C GLY A 138 3.44 2.25 -4.42
N GLY A 139 4.38 1.31 -4.23
CA GLY A 139 4.43 0.43 -3.06
C GLY A 139 3.52 -0.82 -3.13
N PHE A 140 2.72 -0.94 -4.19
CA PHE A 140 1.97 -2.15 -4.49
C PHE A 140 2.86 -3.29 -4.96
N SER A 141 2.45 -4.52 -4.63
CA SER A 141 3.08 -5.75 -5.13
C SER A 141 2.31 -6.29 -6.34
N LEU A 142 3.02 -6.94 -7.27
CA LEU A 142 2.39 -7.76 -8.30
C LEU A 142 2.01 -9.12 -7.71
N GLN A 143 0.71 -9.42 -7.71
CA GLN A 143 0.15 -10.64 -7.14
C GLN A 143 -0.62 -11.44 -8.20
N ARG A 144 -0.57 -12.77 -8.09
CA ARG A 144 -1.34 -13.66 -8.95
C ARG A 144 -2.78 -13.77 -8.48
N ARG A 145 -3.72 -13.69 -9.42
CA ARG A 145 -5.15 -13.97 -9.20
C ARG A 145 -5.41 -15.45 -8.99
N VAL A 146 -4.75 -16.29 -9.80
CA VAL A 146 -4.85 -17.75 -9.75
C VAL A 146 -3.44 -18.34 -9.71
N SER A 147 -3.04 -18.87 -8.56
CA SER A 147 -1.67 -19.37 -8.32
C SER A 147 -1.25 -20.49 -9.28
N SER A 148 -2.20 -21.30 -9.75
CA SER A 148 -1.96 -22.41 -10.68
C SER A 148 -1.89 -22.01 -12.15
N SER A 149 -2.19 -20.75 -12.48
CA SER A 149 -2.06 -20.23 -13.85
C SER A 149 -0.63 -19.77 -14.14
N TYR A 150 -0.26 -19.74 -15.42
CA TYR A 150 1.10 -19.41 -15.85
C TYR A 150 1.55 -18.02 -15.37
N GLY A 151 2.79 -17.93 -14.88
CA GLY A 151 3.38 -16.65 -14.47
C GLY A 151 3.55 -15.65 -15.62
N CYS A 152 3.67 -16.10 -16.86
CA CYS A 152 3.76 -15.23 -18.03
C CYS A 152 2.42 -14.73 -18.56
N GLU A 153 1.27 -15.08 -17.96
CA GLU A 153 -0.05 -14.56 -18.38
C GLU A 153 -0.34 -13.22 -17.69
N PRO A 154 -0.20 -12.06 -18.35
CA PRO A 154 -0.36 -10.75 -17.73
C PRO A 154 -1.73 -10.52 -17.10
N LEU A 155 -2.80 -11.10 -17.65
CA LEU A 155 -4.16 -10.95 -17.10
C LEU A 155 -4.36 -11.72 -15.78
N ASN A 156 -3.47 -12.67 -15.48
CA ASN A 156 -3.45 -13.37 -14.20
C ASN A 156 -2.80 -12.54 -13.09
N TRP A 157 -2.32 -11.34 -13.37
CA TRP A 157 -1.70 -10.48 -12.37
C TRP A 157 -2.58 -9.27 -12.04
N PHE A 158 -2.43 -8.79 -10.81
CA PHE A 158 -2.96 -7.52 -10.36
C PHE A 158 -1.93 -6.83 -9.48
N ALA A 159 -1.99 -5.50 -9.41
CA ALA A 159 -1.27 -4.74 -8.40
C ALA A 159 -2.20 -4.58 -7.20
N GLY A 160 -1.67 -4.81 -6.00
CA GLY A 160 -2.41 -4.64 -4.75
C GLY A 160 -1.46 -4.46 -3.56
N ALA A 161 -2.03 -4.10 -2.40
CA ALA A 161 -1.29 -3.96 -1.16
C ALA A 161 -0.44 -5.23 -0.90
N PRO A 162 0.84 -5.11 -0.50
CA PRO A 162 1.71 -6.25 -0.24
C PRO A 162 1.14 -7.26 0.78
N THR A 163 1.05 -8.53 0.40
CA THR A 163 0.48 -9.62 1.23
C THR A 163 1.49 -10.74 1.54
N PRO A 164 2.72 -10.44 2.01
CA PRO A 164 3.75 -11.45 2.17
C PRO A 164 3.29 -12.60 3.10
N LEU A 165 3.57 -13.82 2.68
CA LEU A 165 3.22 -15.09 3.32
C LEU A 165 1.71 -15.33 3.51
N GLY A 166 0.88 -14.64 2.73
CA GLY A 166 -0.58 -14.77 2.80
C GLY A 166 -1.16 -14.30 4.13
N SER A 167 -0.54 -13.29 4.75
CA SER A 167 -1.03 -12.63 5.95
C SER A 167 -2.55 -12.40 5.88
N ALA A 168 -3.24 -12.98 6.86
CA ALA A 168 -4.60 -13.51 6.74
C ALA A 168 -5.73 -12.48 6.65
N GLY A 169 -5.45 -11.17 6.73
CA GLY A 169 -6.47 -10.13 6.56
C GLY A 169 -6.74 -9.79 5.09
N ALA A 170 -5.78 -9.94 4.19
CA ALA A 170 -5.86 -9.36 2.84
C ALA A 170 -6.84 -10.00 1.83
N MET A 171 -7.68 -10.97 2.23
CA MET A 171 -8.69 -11.54 1.31
C MET A 171 -9.90 -10.60 1.08
N ASN A 172 -10.12 -9.62 1.97
CA ASN A 172 -11.10 -8.54 1.81
C ASN A 172 -10.46 -7.21 1.38
N GLY A 173 -9.12 -7.08 1.42
CA GLY A 173 -8.38 -5.83 1.19
C GLY A 173 -8.36 -4.88 2.39
N ASP A 174 -8.44 -5.41 3.61
CA ASP A 174 -8.36 -4.73 4.91
C ASP A 174 -7.63 -5.70 5.87
N VAL A 175 -6.33 -5.51 6.03
CA VAL A 175 -5.41 -6.54 6.51
C VAL A 175 -5.38 -6.64 8.03
N ASP A 176 -5.76 -5.58 8.73
CA ASP A 176 -5.92 -5.55 10.18
C ASP A 176 -7.39 -5.61 10.67
N ASP A 177 -8.35 -5.68 9.74
CA ASP A 177 -9.79 -5.80 9.96
C ASP A 177 -10.36 -4.62 10.78
N ASP A 178 -9.80 -3.42 10.58
CA ASP A 178 -10.24 -2.20 11.25
C ASP A 178 -11.37 -1.49 10.49
N GLY A 179 -11.67 -1.89 9.26
CA GLY A 179 -12.70 -1.32 8.40
C GLY A 179 -12.24 -0.17 7.50
N LEU A 180 -10.94 0.13 7.44
CA LEU A 180 -10.28 0.90 6.41
C LEU A 180 -9.69 -0.06 5.36
N PRO A 181 -9.87 0.17 4.05
CA PRO A 181 -9.22 -0.68 3.05
C PRO A 181 -7.72 -0.39 2.93
N ASP A 182 -6.89 -1.44 2.82
CA ASP A 182 -5.44 -1.37 2.65
C ASP A 182 -5.04 -0.44 1.49
N GLU A 183 -5.76 -0.52 0.37
CA GLU A 183 -5.48 0.30 -0.81
C GLU A 183 -5.70 1.79 -0.52
N TRP A 184 -6.72 2.12 0.28
CA TRP A 184 -6.99 3.48 0.68
C TRP A 184 -5.96 3.97 1.70
N GLU A 185 -5.66 3.17 2.72
CA GLU A 185 -4.66 3.50 3.73
C GLU A 185 -3.29 3.74 3.12
N TRP A 186 -2.86 2.84 2.23
CA TRP A 186 -1.60 2.96 1.51
C TRP A 186 -1.57 4.22 0.63
N ALA A 187 -2.66 4.52 -0.09
CA ALA A 187 -2.74 5.71 -0.94
C ALA A 187 -2.66 7.03 -0.14
N HIS A 188 -3.00 6.98 1.14
CA HIS A 188 -2.95 8.12 2.06
C HIS A 188 -1.80 8.02 3.08
N GLU A 189 -0.79 7.20 2.75
CA GLU A 189 0.44 7.02 3.53
C GLU A 189 0.23 6.50 4.97
N LEU A 190 -0.95 5.95 5.29
CA LEU A 190 -1.22 5.25 6.56
C LEU A 190 -0.59 3.85 6.54
N ASP A 191 -0.51 3.21 7.71
CA ASP A 191 -0.03 1.83 7.86
C ASP A 191 -1.20 0.84 7.91
N PRO A 192 -1.46 0.05 6.84
CA PRO A 192 -2.56 -0.91 6.80
C PRO A 192 -2.48 -2.04 7.84
N TRP A 193 -1.31 -2.22 8.47
CA TRP A 193 -1.13 -3.24 9.51
C TRP A 193 -1.47 -2.72 10.91
N SER A 194 -1.93 -1.48 11.03
CA SER A 194 -2.09 -0.75 12.28
C SER A 194 -3.50 -0.22 12.49
N GLY A 195 -4.40 -1.09 12.96
CA GLY A 195 -5.81 -0.73 13.19
C GLY A 195 -6.07 0.14 14.42
N THR A 196 -5.02 0.77 14.95
CA THR A 196 -5.06 1.64 16.12
C THR A 196 -4.10 2.81 15.98
N GLY A 197 -4.17 3.76 16.92
CA GLY A 197 -3.23 4.89 16.95
C GLY A 197 -3.55 5.93 15.89
N VAL A 198 -2.50 6.52 15.29
CA VAL A 198 -2.66 7.54 14.26
C VAL A 198 -3.07 6.96 12.91
N ASP A 199 -2.73 5.71 12.64
CA ASP A 199 -3.02 5.03 11.37
C ASP A 199 -4.40 4.34 11.39
N GLY A 200 -4.84 3.86 12.55
CA GLY A 200 -6.17 3.25 12.69
C GLY A 200 -7.36 4.20 12.48
N PRO A 201 -8.60 3.70 12.59
CA PRO A 201 -9.78 4.38 12.06
C PRO A 201 -10.22 5.59 12.89
N ASP A 202 -9.79 5.63 14.15
CA ASP A 202 -10.01 6.74 15.09
C ASP A 202 -8.83 7.73 15.12
N GLY A 203 -7.76 7.47 14.34
CA GLY A 203 -6.60 8.34 14.20
C GLY A 203 -6.91 9.65 13.47
N ASP A 204 -6.13 10.69 13.76
CA ASP A 204 -6.24 12.04 13.17
C ASP A 204 -4.81 12.55 12.87
N PRO A 205 -4.15 12.04 11.80
CA PRO A 205 -2.76 12.33 11.50
C PRO A 205 -2.49 13.81 11.19
N ASP A 206 -3.44 14.50 10.57
CA ASP A 206 -3.29 15.90 10.17
C ASP A 206 -3.79 16.92 11.21
N GLY A 207 -4.51 16.45 12.23
CA GLY A 207 -4.98 17.23 13.37
C GLY A 207 -6.16 18.15 13.05
N ASP A 208 -6.91 17.90 11.98
CA ASP A 208 -8.08 18.68 11.62
C ASP A 208 -9.34 18.29 12.43
N GLY A 209 -9.25 17.17 13.15
CA GLY A 209 -10.28 16.63 14.01
C GLY A 209 -11.24 15.67 13.33
N TRP A 210 -11.02 15.33 12.06
CA TRP A 210 -11.63 14.19 11.38
C TRP A 210 -10.83 12.94 11.68
N SER A 211 -11.51 11.82 11.89
CA SER A 211 -10.80 10.55 11.96
C SER A 211 -10.57 9.96 10.57
N ASN A 212 -9.55 9.10 10.42
CA ASN A 212 -9.27 8.39 9.17
C ASN A 212 -10.54 7.75 8.58
N ARG A 213 -11.43 7.17 9.41
CA ARG A 213 -12.73 6.63 8.97
C ARG A 213 -13.66 7.69 8.41
N GLU A 214 -13.80 8.83 9.09
CA GLU A 214 -14.66 9.92 8.62
C GLU A 214 -14.18 10.48 7.29
N GLU A 215 -12.87 10.45 7.05
CA GLU A 215 -12.24 10.89 5.81
C GLU A 215 -12.37 9.88 4.68
N TYR A 216 -12.23 8.59 4.98
CA TYR A 216 -12.54 7.51 4.04
C TYR A 216 -14.00 7.61 3.54
N GLU A 217 -14.96 7.82 4.44
CA GLU A 217 -16.36 8.01 4.07
C GLU A 217 -16.63 9.31 3.29
N ALA A 218 -15.76 10.31 3.47
CA ALA A 218 -15.87 11.62 2.84
C ALA A 218 -15.08 11.75 1.53
N ASP A 219 -14.32 10.71 1.14
CA ASP A 219 -13.38 10.73 0.01
C ASP A 219 -12.38 11.92 0.14
N SER A 220 -11.89 12.15 1.37
CA SER A 220 -10.85 13.14 1.69
C SER A 220 -9.53 12.48 2.10
N ASP A 221 -8.51 13.30 2.36
CA ASP A 221 -7.12 12.88 2.56
C ASP A 221 -6.70 13.10 4.02
N PRO A 222 -6.43 12.03 4.81
CA PRO A 222 -6.08 12.08 6.23
C PRO A 222 -4.71 12.65 6.55
N ARG A 223 -3.93 12.99 5.52
CA ARG A 223 -2.67 13.73 5.65
C ARG A 223 -2.85 15.20 5.30
N ARG A 224 -4.06 15.63 4.96
CA ARG A 224 -4.33 16.95 4.43
C ARG A 224 -5.61 17.57 5.00
N MET A 225 -5.36 18.51 5.93
CA MET A 225 -6.41 19.20 6.67
C MET A 225 -7.58 19.65 5.78
N THR A 226 -8.74 19.09 6.05
CA THR A 226 -10.01 19.35 5.40
C THR A 226 -10.82 20.34 6.23
N VAL A 227 -11.41 21.34 5.56
CA VAL A 227 -12.30 22.31 6.21
C VAL A 227 -13.66 22.35 5.55
N ARG A 228 -14.70 22.14 6.35
CA ARG A 228 -16.09 22.17 5.88
C ARG A 228 -17.03 22.74 6.93
N PHE A 229 -18.15 23.28 6.48
CA PHE A 229 -19.24 23.64 7.38
C PHE A 229 -19.89 22.36 7.91
N SER A 230 -19.93 22.20 9.23
CA SER A 230 -20.61 21.10 9.91
C SER A 230 -22.13 21.32 9.95
N ARG A 231 -22.57 22.58 10.04
CA ARG A 231 -24.00 22.92 10.01
C ARG A 231 -24.25 24.24 9.30
N VAL A 232 -25.29 24.24 8.48
CA VAL A 232 -25.79 25.41 7.76
C VAL A 232 -27.31 25.40 7.80
N TRP A 233 -27.93 26.48 8.28
CA TRP A 233 -29.38 26.67 8.18
C TRP A 233 -29.75 28.14 8.21
N THR A 234 -30.97 28.46 7.78
CA THR A 234 -31.46 29.84 7.67
C THR A 234 -32.61 30.08 8.65
N VAL A 235 -32.59 31.20 9.36
CA VAL A 235 -33.69 31.67 10.21
C VAL A 235 -33.97 33.14 9.89
N GLY A 236 -35.15 33.41 9.33
CA GLY A 236 -35.50 34.77 8.88
C GLY A 236 -34.52 35.29 7.84
N ASP A 237 -33.88 36.42 8.14
CA ASP A 237 -32.88 37.11 7.31
C ASP A 237 -31.44 36.72 7.69
N ARG A 238 -31.22 35.60 8.37
CA ARG A 238 -29.89 35.16 8.81
C ARG A 238 -29.57 33.73 8.43
N VAL A 239 -28.30 33.49 8.10
CA VAL A 239 -27.72 32.16 7.90
C VAL A 239 -26.82 31.85 9.07
N TYR A 240 -27.03 30.70 9.71
CA TYR A 240 -26.12 30.15 10.69
C TYR A 240 -25.09 29.29 9.98
N LEU A 241 -23.82 29.52 10.30
CA LEU A 241 -22.70 28.72 9.82
C LEU A 241 -21.94 28.21 11.04
N ALA A 242 -21.71 26.90 11.08
CA ALA A 242 -20.82 26.27 12.04
C ALA A 242 -19.82 25.37 11.33
N PHE A 243 -18.62 25.29 11.89
CA PHE A 243 -17.56 24.40 11.46
C PHE A 243 -16.69 24.02 12.66
N ARG A 244 -15.91 22.95 12.54
CA ARG A 244 -14.91 22.58 13.54
C ARG A 244 -13.69 23.48 13.37
N GLY A 245 -13.40 24.32 14.37
CA GLY A 245 -12.20 25.14 14.42
C GLY A 245 -11.09 24.38 15.13
N VAL A 246 -9.96 24.22 14.46
CA VAL A 246 -8.73 23.60 14.96
C VAL A 246 -7.93 24.63 15.73
N ALA A 247 -7.34 24.19 16.85
CA ALA A 247 -6.52 25.03 17.70
C ALA A 247 -5.39 25.72 16.91
N GLY A 248 -5.26 27.04 17.07
CA GLY A 248 -4.15 27.81 16.48
C GLY A 248 -4.21 28.04 14.95
N ARG A 249 -5.28 27.63 14.28
CA ARG A 249 -5.49 27.88 12.83
C ARG A 249 -6.26 29.16 12.55
N HIS A 250 -6.15 29.72 11.34
CA HIS A 250 -6.98 30.84 10.91
C HIS A 250 -7.90 30.44 9.77
N TYR A 251 -9.09 31.02 9.77
CA TYR A 251 -10.13 30.68 8.81
C TYR A 251 -10.63 31.92 8.09
N ARG A 252 -10.94 31.76 6.80
CA ARG A 252 -11.64 32.75 6.00
C ARG A 252 -12.92 32.12 5.49
N VAL A 253 -14.02 32.82 5.73
CA VAL A 253 -15.30 32.49 5.11
C VAL A 253 -15.51 33.44 3.97
N GLU A 254 -15.78 32.88 2.80
CA GLU A 254 -16.08 33.65 1.60
C GLU A 254 -17.48 33.34 1.10
N VAL A 255 -18.11 34.34 0.46
CA VAL A 255 -19.45 34.26 -0.09
C VAL A 255 -19.45 34.64 -1.57
N ALA A 256 -20.27 33.96 -2.37
CA ALA A 256 -20.51 34.29 -3.77
C ALA A 256 -22.02 34.25 -4.07
N SER A 257 -22.49 35.10 -4.99
CA SER A 257 -23.89 35.15 -5.44
C SER A 257 -24.21 34.15 -6.57
N GLY A 258 -23.20 33.42 -7.07
CA GLY A 258 -23.35 32.43 -8.14
C GLY A 258 -22.09 31.59 -8.34
N LEU A 259 -22.26 30.34 -8.78
CA LEU A 259 -21.18 29.39 -9.10
C LEU A 259 -20.99 29.19 -10.62
N GLY A 260 -21.34 30.19 -11.43
CA GLY A 260 -21.30 30.08 -12.90
C GLY A 260 -19.93 29.67 -13.47
N SER A 261 -19.87 29.32 -14.75
CA SER A 261 -18.68 28.76 -15.43
C SER A 261 -17.44 29.67 -15.53
N GLY A 262 -17.46 30.87 -14.94
CA GLY A 262 -16.30 31.75 -14.76
C GLY A 262 -15.77 31.68 -13.32
N ALA A 263 -14.70 32.42 -13.01
CA ALA A 263 -14.25 32.55 -11.62
C ALA A 263 -15.39 33.13 -10.77
N PRO A 264 -15.96 32.40 -9.80
CA PRO A 264 -17.02 32.93 -8.97
C PRO A 264 -16.45 34.14 -8.23
N GLY A 265 -17.20 35.25 -8.21
CA GLY A 265 -16.80 36.48 -7.54
C GLY A 265 -16.82 36.34 -6.02
N TRP A 266 -15.99 35.44 -5.49
CA TRP A 266 -15.86 35.18 -4.06
C TRP A 266 -15.38 36.43 -3.34
N GLN A 267 -16.11 36.81 -2.31
CA GLN A 267 -15.79 37.94 -1.44
C GLN A 267 -15.60 37.44 -0.03
N THR A 268 -14.58 37.95 0.66
CA THR A 268 -14.39 37.68 2.09
C THR A 268 -15.59 38.18 2.87
N LEU A 269 -16.32 37.26 3.47
CA LEU A 269 -17.40 37.57 4.40
C LEU A 269 -16.83 37.92 5.77
N THR A 270 -15.94 37.08 6.29
CA THR A 270 -15.27 37.29 7.57
C THR A 270 -14.00 36.45 7.68
N ASN A 271 -13.09 36.88 8.56
CA ASN A 271 -11.99 36.07 9.04
C ASN A 271 -12.29 35.64 10.48
N VAL A 272 -12.08 34.37 10.77
CA VAL A 272 -12.33 33.78 12.08
C VAL A 272 -10.99 33.31 12.63
N ALA A 273 -10.59 33.87 13.78
CA ALA A 273 -9.45 33.34 14.51
C ALA A 273 -9.82 31.97 15.06
N GLY A 274 -8.93 30.98 14.88
CA GLY A 274 -9.13 29.66 15.43
C GLY A 274 -9.16 29.72 16.96
N PRO A 275 -9.86 28.78 17.58
CA PRO A 275 -9.93 28.69 19.02
C PRO A 275 -8.55 28.32 19.61
N ALA A 276 -8.39 28.52 20.93
CA ALA A 276 -7.18 28.07 21.64
C ALA A 276 -7.13 26.55 21.79
N GLU A 277 -8.30 25.89 21.75
CA GLU A 277 -8.49 24.44 21.80
C GLU A 277 -9.49 24.08 20.69
N SER A 278 -9.28 22.94 20.01
CA SER A 278 -10.13 22.52 18.90
C SER A 278 -11.58 22.35 19.36
N ARG A 279 -12.50 23.11 18.76
CA ARG A 279 -13.93 23.12 19.13
C ARG A 279 -14.79 23.62 17.99
N GLU A 280 -16.10 23.45 18.12
CA GLU A 280 -17.02 24.07 17.19
C GLU A 280 -16.94 25.61 17.27
N VAL A 281 -16.83 26.24 16.10
CA VAL A 281 -16.92 27.67 15.91
C VAL A 281 -18.17 27.95 15.09
N SER A 282 -19.00 28.87 15.57
CA SER A 282 -20.24 29.23 14.90
C SER A 282 -20.52 30.72 14.97
N PHE A 283 -21.22 31.20 13.96
CA PHE A 283 -21.64 32.60 13.87
C PHE A 283 -22.85 32.74 12.93
N TRP A 284 -23.49 33.90 13.01
CA TRP A 284 -24.59 34.28 12.13
C TRP A 284 -24.11 35.28 11.08
N THR A 285 -24.56 35.12 9.85
CA THR A 285 -24.43 36.11 8.77
C THR A 285 -25.80 36.50 8.23
N VAL A 286 -25.86 37.57 7.44
CA VAL A 286 -27.08 38.03 6.76
C VAL A 286 -27.36 37.11 5.57
N ALA A 287 -28.62 36.67 5.45
CA ALA A 287 -29.08 35.89 4.31
C ALA A 287 -29.18 36.76 3.06
N PRO A 288 -28.98 36.18 1.86
CA PRO A 288 -29.23 36.92 0.62
C PRO A 288 -30.70 37.35 0.53
N PRO A 289 -31.00 38.44 -0.22
CA PRO A 289 -32.37 38.85 -0.47
C PRO A 289 -33.25 37.71 -0.99
N ALA A 290 -34.54 37.75 -0.68
CA ALA A 290 -35.48 36.72 -1.10
C ALA A 290 -35.41 36.48 -2.62
N GLY A 291 -35.23 35.22 -3.02
CA GLY A 291 -35.08 34.82 -4.43
C GLY A 291 -33.65 34.85 -4.98
N GLN A 292 -32.65 35.24 -4.18
CA GLN A 292 -31.23 35.15 -4.55
C GLN A 292 -30.55 33.97 -3.85
N ALA A 293 -29.62 33.31 -4.54
CA ALA A 293 -28.76 32.30 -3.96
C ALA A 293 -27.49 32.94 -3.38
N ALA A 294 -26.96 32.34 -2.31
CA ALA A 294 -25.63 32.61 -1.82
C ALA A 294 -24.91 31.29 -1.59
N PHE A 295 -23.64 31.26 -1.96
CA PHE A 295 -22.76 30.11 -1.80
C PHE A 295 -21.66 30.51 -0.84
N TYR A 296 -21.32 29.62 0.08
CA TYR A 296 -20.30 29.84 1.10
C TYR A 296 -19.17 28.84 0.91
N ARG A 297 -17.93 29.29 1.09
CA ARG A 297 -16.79 28.39 1.24
C ARG A 297 -15.96 28.78 2.45
N LEU A 298 -15.32 27.77 3.04
CA LEU A 298 -14.44 27.90 4.16
C LEU A 298 -13.01 27.61 3.67
N LEU A 299 -12.06 28.47 4.05
CA LEU A 299 -10.66 28.32 3.72
C LEU A 299 -9.86 28.37 5.02
N MET A 300 -8.88 27.48 5.16
CA MET A 300 -7.88 27.53 6.21
C MET A 300 -6.60 28.19 5.67
N PHE A 301 -5.91 28.97 6.48
CA PHE A 301 -4.61 29.57 6.15
C PHE A 301 -3.76 29.85 7.40
#